data_AF-A0A0T6ARE7-F1
#
_entry.id   AF-A0A0T6ARE7-F1
#
_cell.length_a   1.000
_cell.length_b   1.000
_cell.length_c   1.000
_cell.angle_alpha   90.00
_cell.angle_beta   90.00
_cell.angle_gamma   90.00
#
_symmetry.space_group_name_H-M   'P 1'
#
loop_
_entity.id
_entity.type
_entity.pdbx_description
1 polymer ?
#
loop_
_entity_poly.entity_id
_entity_poly.type
_entity_poly.pdbx_seq_one_letter_code
_entity_poly.pdbx_strand_id
1 'polypeptide(L)'
;MVRTGIGIAVAFALILIAAAAFALPNDLTVFKTAYNPKEGTALASAACLTCHAKMPPTKDLNPYGKDFMGKGRNAAALKAIESLDSDKDGFSNIAEINAGTLPGDPASKPK
;
A
#
# COMPACT_ATOMS: atom_id res chain seq x y z
N MET A 1 -26.19 66.98 -0.52
CA MET A 1 -27.17 65.92 -0.85
C MET A 1 -26.42 64.66 -1.27
N VAL A 2 -27.03 63.52 -0.97
CA VAL A 2 -26.47 62.19 -0.67
C VAL A 2 -25.90 61.44 -1.89
N ARG A 3 -25.10 60.39 -1.58
CA ARG A 3 -24.78 59.14 -2.35
C ARG A 3 -23.37 59.21 -2.96
N THR A 4 -22.43 58.30 -2.73
CA THR A 4 -22.35 56.82 -2.74
C THR A 4 -20.94 56.46 -2.23
N GLY A 5 -20.57 55.35 -1.63
CA GLY A 5 -21.20 54.06 -1.39
C GLY A 5 -20.15 53.21 -0.64
N ILE A 6 -20.64 52.43 0.30
CA ILE A 6 -19.90 51.43 1.07
C ILE A 6 -19.39 50.35 0.11
N GLY A 7 -18.14 49.92 0.27
CA GLY A 7 -17.68 48.65 -0.31
C GLY A 7 -16.20 48.70 -0.67
N ILE A 8 -15.38 48.06 0.16
CA ILE A 8 -14.36 47.04 -0.20
C ILE A 8 -13.77 46.63 1.16
N ALA A 9 -14.56 45.84 1.89
CA ALA A 9 -14.01 44.89 2.84
C ALA A 9 -14.11 43.52 2.14
N VAL A 10 -13.21 42.60 2.48
CA VAL A 10 -13.10 41.23 1.91
C VAL A 10 -12.23 41.13 0.65
N ALA A 11 -10.93 41.43 0.79
CA ALA A 11 -9.91 40.84 -0.06
C ALA A 11 -9.48 39.49 0.56
N PHE A 12 -10.21 38.44 0.14
CA PHE A 12 -9.80 37.04 0.00
C PHE A 12 -8.50 36.60 0.71
N ALA A 13 -8.64 36.07 1.93
CA ALA A 13 -7.70 35.10 2.47
C ALA A 13 -7.92 33.75 1.76
N LEU A 14 -7.23 33.53 0.64
CA LEU A 14 -7.17 32.21 -0.01
C LEU A 14 -6.26 31.30 0.81
N ILE A 15 -6.90 30.50 1.65
CA ILE A 15 -6.29 29.40 2.41
C ILE A 15 -5.71 28.39 1.42
N LEU A 16 -4.37 28.30 1.39
CA LEU A 16 -3.61 27.23 0.73
C LEU A 16 -3.65 25.98 1.62
N ILE A 17 -4.68 25.14 1.49
CA ILE A 17 -4.56 23.74 1.93
C ILE A 17 -3.88 22.99 0.79
N ALA A 18 -2.55 22.88 0.85
CA ALA A 18 -1.84 21.92 0.04
C ALA A 18 -2.20 20.52 0.56
N ALA A 19 -3.10 19.82 -0.14
CA ALA A 19 -3.29 18.41 0.08
C ALA A 19 -1.97 17.70 -0.22
N ALA A 20 -1.34 17.11 0.79
CA ALA A 20 -0.17 16.27 0.60
C ALA A 20 -0.59 15.01 -0.15
N ALA A 21 -0.38 15.01 -1.48
CA ALA A 21 -0.53 13.81 -2.29
C ALA A 21 0.67 12.89 -2.01
N PHE A 22 0.49 11.91 -1.12
CA PHE A 22 1.47 10.84 -0.93
C PHE A 22 1.44 9.92 -2.15
N ALA A 23 2.42 10.06 -3.05
CA ALA A 23 2.59 9.15 -4.18
C ALA A 23 3.04 7.78 -3.65
N LEU A 24 2.09 6.85 -3.47
CA LEU A 24 2.40 5.45 -3.19
C LEU A 24 3.07 4.82 -4.42
N PRO A 25 4.07 3.95 -4.24
CA PRO A 25 4.57 3.13 -5.34
C PRO A 25 3.42 2.35 -5.99
N ASN A 26 3.39 2.31 -7.33
CA ASN A 26 2.30 1.70 -8.10
C ASN A 26 1.93 0.29 -7.61
N ASP A 27 2.93 -0.54 -7.32
CA ASP A 27 2.74 -1.91 -6.83
C ASP A 27 2.01 -1.97 -5.49
N LEU A 28 2.32 -1.03 -4.56
CA LEU A 28 1.65 -0.96 -3.26
C LEU A 28 0.21 -0.48 -3.42
N THR A 29 -0.06 0.41 -4.37
CA THR A 29 -1.44 0.79 -4.73
C THR A 29 -2.20 -0.42 -5.28
N VAL A 30 -1.63 -1.16 -6.24
CA VAL A 30 -2.23 -2.38 -6.80
C VAL A 30 -2.56 -3.39 -5.69
N PHE A 31 -1.62 -3.62 -4.77
CA PHE A 31 -1.81 -4.53 -3.64
C PHE A 31 -2.93 -4.06 -2.70
N LYS A 32 -2.91 -2.81 -2.26
CA LYS A 32 -3.92 -2.26 -1.34
C LYS A 32 -5.31 -2.23 -1.97
N THR A 33 -5.41 -1.93 -3.26
CA THR A 33 -6.69 -1.98 -3.99
C THR A 33 -7.22 -3.40 -4.10
N ALA A 34 -6.36 -4.40 -4.31
CA ALA A 34 -6.79 -5.79 -4.43
C ALA A 34 -7.25 -6.40 -3.10
N TYR A 35 -6.56 -6.11 -2.00
CA TYR A 35 -6.74 -6.86 -0.75
C TYR A 35 -7.30 -6.05 0.42
N ASN A 36 -7.29 -4.71 0.36
CA ASN A 36 -7.73 -3.82 1.43
C ASN A 36 -7.27 -4.29 2.84
N PRO A 37 -5.95 -4.33 3.12
CA PRO A 37 -5.42 -4.90 4.37
C PRO A 37 -6.04 -4.26 5.61
N LYS A 38 -6.50 -5.09 6.54
CA LYS A 38 -7.15 -4.63 7.77
C LYS A 38 -6.19 -3.83 8.63
N GLU A 39 -6.59 -2.63 9.05
CA GLU A 39 -5.80 -1.79 9.94
C GLU A 39 -5.43 -2.52 11.25
N GLY A 40 -4.26 -2.18 11.80
CA GLY A 40 -3.73 -2.82 13.02
C GLY A 40 -3.10 -4.21 12.81
N THR A 41 -3.05 -4.72 11.57
CA THR A 41 -2.34 -5.97 11.23
C THR A 41 -0.91 -5.70 10.80
N ALA A 42 -0.04 -6.73 10.88
CA ALA A 42 1.33 -6.63 10.38
C ALA A 42 1.37 -6.25 8.89
N LEU A 43 0.46 -6.84 8.10
CA LEU A 43 0.32 -6.54 6.68
C LEU A 43 -0.02 -5.08 6.40
N ALA A 44 -0.97 -4.50 7.14
CA ALA A 44 -1.34 -3.10 6.95
C ALA A 44 -0.19 -2.13 7.23
N SER A 45 0.70 -2.47 8.16
CA SER A 45 1.86 -1.66 8.54
C SER A 45 3.11 -1.91 7.69
N ALA A 46 3.20 -3.02 6.96
CA ALA A 46 4.44 -3.41 6.28
C ALA A 46 4.83 -2.52 5.10
N ALA A 47 3.85 -1.90 4.40
CA ALA A 47 4.10 -1.05 3.24
C ALA A 47 5.05 -1.72 2.23
N CYS A 48 6.24 -1.16 1.99
CA CYS A 48 7.24 -1.71 1.07
C CYS A 48 7.75 -3.11 1.50
N LEU A 49 7.73 -3.43 2.79
CA LEU A 49 8.18 -4.72 3.32
C LEU A 49 7.26 -5.89 2.95
N THR A 50 6.07 -5.59 2.42
CA THR A 50 5.20 -6.62 1.82
C THR A 50 5.92 -7.36 0.68
N CYS A 51 6.73 -6.65 -0.12
CA CYS A 51 7.43 -7.22 -1.27
C CYS A 51 8.97 -7.18 -1.14
N HIS A 52 9.51 -6.35 -0.25
CA HIS A 52 10.95 -6.16 -0.09
C HIS A 52 11.46 -6.76 1.22
N ALA A 53 12.69 -7.30 1.18
CA ALA A 53 13.36 -7.82 2.37
C ALA A 53 13.84 -6.71 3.33
N LYS A 54 13.93 -5.46 2.86
CA LYS A 54 14.33 -4.28 3.64
C LYS A 54 13.72 -3.02 3.04
N MET A 55 13.68 -1.93 3.81
CA MET A 55 13.14 -0.67 3.31
C MET A 55 14.02 -0.11 2.16
N PRO A 56 13.40 0.43 1.08
CA PRO A 56 14.14 1.09 0.01
C PRO A 56 15.02 2.26 0.49
N PRO A 57 16.14 2.56 -0.22
CA PRO A 57 16.51 2.02 -1.53
C PRO A 57 17.10 0.61 -1.48
N THR A 58 16.45 -0.35 -2.15
CA THR A 58 16.90 -1.74 -2.30
C THR A 58 16.32 -2.37 -3.55
N LYS A 59 17.04 -3.33 -4.14
CA LYS A 59 16.51 -4.23 -5.19
C LYS A 59 16.15 -5.61 -4.62
N ASP A 60 16.45 -5.85 -3.35
CA ASP A 60 16.24 -7.14 -2.70
C ASP A 60 14.75 -7.32 -2.41
N LEU A 61 14.15 -8.25 -3.14
CA LEU A 61 12.78 -8.69 -2.92
C LEU A 61 12.76 -9.84 -1.92
N ASN A 62 11.72 -9.88 -1.08
CA ASN A 62 11.40 -11.08 -0.30
C ASN A 62 10.83 -12.16 -1.26
N PRO A 63 10.62 -13.41 -0.81
CA PRO A 63 10.09 -14.47 -1.67
C PRO A 63 8.77 -14.10 -2.36
N TYR A 64 7.79 -13.54 -1.63
CA TYR A 64 6.53 -13.06 -2.20
C TYR A 64 6.71 -12.03 -3.32
N GLY A 65 7.57 -11.03 -3.09
CA GLY A 65 7.90 -10.00 -4.06
C GLY A 65 8.54 -10.57 -5.33
N LYS A 66 9.34 -11.64 -5.21
CA LYS A 66 9.93 -12.35 -6.37
C LYS A 66 8.84 -13.05 -7.19
N ASP A 67 7.89 -13.71 -6.54
CA ASP A 67 6.77 -14.37 -7.23
C ASP A 67 5.87 -13.33 -7.92
N PHE A 68 5.53 -12.24 -7.23
CA PHE A 68 4.78 -11.12 -7.80
C PHE A 68 5.50 -10.48 -8.99
N MET A 69 6.83 -10.29 -8.87
CA MET A 69 7.66 -9.80 -9.97
C MET A 69 7.65 -10.76 -11.16
N GLY A 70 7.81 -12.06 -10.93
CA GLY A 70 7.82 -13.09 -11.96
C GLY A 70 6.49 -13.24 -12.70
N LYS A 71 5.38 -12.78 -12.13
CA LYS A 71 4.04 -12.81 -12.75
C LYS A 71 3.62 -11.47 -13.41
N GLY A 72 4.46 -10.44 -13.38
CA GLY A 72 4.23 -9.21 -14.14
C GLY A 72 3.70 -8.01 -13.35
N ARG A 73 3.74 -8.06 -12.00
CA ARG A 73 3.54 -6.90 -11.10
C ARG A 73 2.23 -6.13 -11.30
N ASN A 74 1.14 -6.84 -11.54
CA ASN A 74 -0.19 -6.28 -11.77
C ASN A 74 -1.27 -7.04 -11.00
N ALA A 75 -2.54 -6.62 -11.08
CA ALA A 75 -3.62 -7.29 -10.36
C ALA A 75 -3.76 -8.78 -10.72
N ALA A 76 -3.53 -9.15 -11.99
CA ALA A 76 -3.54 -10.56 -12.40
C ALA A 76 -2.36 -11.35 -11.81
N ALA A 77 -1.20 -10.71 -11.63
CA ALA A 77 -0.04 -11.29 -10.95
C ALA A 77 -0.34 -11.61 -9.48
N LEU A 78 -1.01 -10.69 -8.77
CA LEU A 78 -1.46 -10.95 -7.39
C LEU A 78 -2.36 -12.18 -7.33
N LYS A 79 -3.35 -12.28 -8.23
CA LYS A 79 -4.26 -13.43 -8.29
C LYS A 79 -3.53 -14.73 -8.60
N ALA A 80 -2.55 -14.68 -9.51
CA ALA A 80 -1.79 -15.85 -9.96
C ALA A 80 -0.87 -16.44 -8.88
N ILE A 81 -0.56 -15.70 -7.81
CA ILE A 81 0.30 -16.17 -6.72
C ILE A 81 -0.46 -16.47 -5.43
N GLU A 82 -1.77 -16.24 -5.36
CA GLU A 82 -2.58 -16.44 -4.15
C GLU A 82 -2.41 -17.83 -3.52
N SER A 83 -2.34 -18.87 -4.35
CA SER A 83 -2.23 -20.27 -3.89
C SER A 83 -0.79 -20.73 -3.64
N LEU A 84 0.22 -19.89 -3.89
CA LEU A 84 1.61 -20.23 -3.58
C LEU A 84 1.86 -20.04 -2.09
N ASP A 85 2.78 -20.83 -1.56
CA ASP A 85 3.42 -20.61 -0.25
C ASP A 85 4.82 -20.04 -0.57
N SER A 86 4.90 -18.70 -0.67
CA SER A 86 6.09 -18.04 -1.20
C SER A 86 7.28 -18.14 -0.26
N ASP A 87 7.07 -18.08 1.06
CA ASP A 87 8.13 -18.14 2.07
C ASP A 87 8.35 -19.52 2.70
N LYS A 88 7.52 -20.50 2.34
CA LYS A 88 7.62 -21.92 2.70
C LYS A 88 7.35 -22.18 4.17
N ASP A 89 6.43 -21.44 4.76
CA ASP A 89 6.05 -21.58 6.16
C ASP A 89 4.86 -22.52 6.39
N GLY A 90 4.26 -23.04 5.32
CA GLY A 90 3.14 -23.96 5.32
C GLY A 90 1.78 -23.31 5.04
N PHE A 91 1.71 -21.98 4.84
CA PHE A 91 0.50 -21.27 4.50
C PHE A 91 0.58 -20.66 3.10
N SER A 92 -0.55 -20.65 2.40
CA SER A 92 -0.62 -19.94 1.11
C SER A 92 -0.65 -18.43 1.32
N ASN A 93 -0.11 -17.67 0.38
CA ASN A 93 -0.11 -16.22 0.35
C ASN A 93 -1.48 -15.61 0.67
N ILE A 94 -2.57 -16.14 0.10
CA ILE A 94 -3.92 -15.62 0.35
C ILE A 94 -4.41 -15.91 1.78
N ALA A 95 -4.00 -17.02 2.38
CA ALA A 95 -4.34 -17.34 3.77
C ALA A 95 -3.68 -16.34 4.72
N GLU A 96 -2.42 -16.02 4.48
CA GLU A 96 -1.66 -15.03 5.24
C GLU A 96 -2.19 -13.61 5.06
N ILE A 97 -2.47 -13.21 3.82
CA ILE A 97 -3.05 -11.89 3.51
C ILE A 97 -4.38 -11.70 4.24
N ASN A 98 -5.24 -12.72 4.23
CA ASN A 98 -6.52 -12.70 4.96
C ASN A 98 -6.33 -12.71 6.48
N ALA A 99 -5.28 -13.35 6.99
CA ALA A 99 -4.91 -13.34 8.40
C ALA A 99 -4.20 -12.03 8.83
N GLY A 100 -3.83 -11.16 7.88
CA GLY A 100 -3.08 -9.93 8.14
C GLY A 100 -1.60 -10.16 8.44
N THR A 101 -1.05 -11.30 8.02
CA THR A 101 0.38 -11.64 8.14
C THR A 101 1.12 -11.39 6.82
N LEU A 102 2.43 -11.69 6.77
CA LEU A 102 3.28 -11.25 5.67
C LEU A 102 3.70 -12.43 4.79
N PRO A 103 3.21 -12.53 3.55
CA PRO A 103 3.42 -13.72 2.71
C PRO A 103 4.86 -13.96 2.21
N GLY A 104 5.79 -13.11 2.64
CA GLY A 104 7.21 -13.19 2.29
C GLY A 104 8.10 -13.26 3.52
N ASP A 105 7.53 -13.49 4.71
CA ASP A 105 8.26 -13.58 5.98
C ASP A 105 7.80 -14.83 6.76
N PRO A 106 8.61 -15.90 6.81
CA PRO A 106 8.21 -17.17 7.41
C PRO A 106 8.02 -17.09 8.94
N ALA A 107 8.41 -15.97 9.57
CA ALA A 107 8.14 -15.70 10.97
C ALA A 107 6.77 -15.04 11.20
N SER A 108 6.11 -14.56 10.13
CA SER A 108 4.84 -13.83 10.15
C SER A 108 3.72 -14.71 9.58
N LYS A 109 3.19 -15.61 10.42
CA LYS A 109 2.24 -16.63 10.01
C LYS A 109 0.92 -16.64 10.80
N PRO A 110 -0.17 -17.19 10.24
CA PRO A 110 -1.40 -17.45 10.97
C PRO A 110 -1.14 -18.33 12.21
N LYS A 111 -1.89 -18.07 13.29
CA LYS A 111 -1.84 -18.86 14.54
C LYS A 111 -2.96 -19.89 14.59
#